data_AF-A0A7K4H524-F1
#
_entry.id   AF-A0A7K4H524-F1
#
_cell.length_a   1.000
_cell.length_b   1.000
_cell.length_c   1.000
_cell.angle_alpha   90.00
_cell.angle_beta   90.00
_cell.angle_gamma   90.00
#
_symmetry.space_group_name_H-M   'P 1'
#
loop_
_entity.id
_entity.type
_entity.pdbx_description
1 polymer ?
#
loop_
_entity_poly.entity_id
_entity_poly.type
_entity_poly.pdbx_seq_one_letter_code
_entity_poly.pdbx_strand_id
1 'polypeptide(L)'
;MARGYLLTLKIVNLVVFSLIFSVFYISIFDFDKVIVTADNEFVILAFFEALKNVFSYLIYGIGLLIAYGCAFIIAALAQSNYMFNFVKFFFEGYLSKWFSIPQPSLQRIPSLIFSEFEVLLTDLYLFIFQILFLISVVYAIRAFFKSDPKNSLVAIGSIVLMIIVPLMVIGLRDMMNLINLQYEYLNSMADPIDPIVKEIPLDDFFAFMASPIILFGISAYIYLELSFQINYADTVTKPSVERSERLEAQLNILARESHYVTANIDKIKEEAKEKMKEIELEQKEGLALGKFFAKTGKRFSYVKEMIEKRKLEEEEKKLVTAASKTRRLGRYIERLFREDSEARDTLTASSSAPRARNLATSTLFNFIYRVSLLVIISYVIIHPRWFLVTIIVLPDAIIESVVIFSPEVIIVLLLPIMVIFPVIAKLISFIKHRNLIIKLQQEGRIKELLTSVGDYVRKEEIEVPLEDKAEEIATEST
;
A
#
# COMPACT_ATOMS: atom_id res chain seq x y z
N MET A 1 4.28 -19.68 -11.16
CA MET A 1 3.62 -19.90 -9.84
C MET A 1 3.31 -18.59 -9.09
N ALA A 2 4.17 -17.57 -9.11
CA ALA A 2 3.94 -16.30 -8.40
C ALA A 2 2.64 -15.55 -8.80
N ARG A 3 2.25 -15.57 -10.09
CA ARG A 3 0.98 -14.98 -10.56
C ARG A 3 -0.26 -15.65 -9.97
N GLY A 4 -0.22 -16.97 -9.78
CA GLY A 4 -1.33 -17.73 -9.20
C GLY A 4 -1.54 -17.36 -7.73
N TYR A 5 -0.45 -17.30 -6.96
CA TYR A 5 -0.49 -16.91 -5.54
C TYR A 5 -1.04 -15.49 -5.31
N LEU A 6 -0.58 -14.50 -6.09
CA LEU A 6 -1.10 -13.13 -6.02
C LEU A 6 -2.60 -13.06 -6.35
N LEU A 7 -3.04 -13.81 -7.36
CA LEU A 7 -4.44 -13.86 -7.76
C LEU A 7 -5.29 -14.52 -6.65
N THR A 8 -4.80 -15.62 -6.06
CA THR A 8 -5.47 -16.26 -4.91
C THR A 8 -5.62 -15.29 -3.75
N LEU A 9 -4.56 -14.57 -3.35
CA LEU A 9 -4.65 -13.57 -2.29
C LEU A 9 -5.67 -12.47 -2.59
N LYS A 10 -5.72 -11.98 -3.85
CA LYS A 10 -6.71 -10.99 -4.28
C LYS A 10 -8.14 -11.51 -4.19
N ILE A 11 -8.39 -12.76 -4.57
CA ILE A 11 -9.71 -13.40 -4.44
C ILE A 11 -10.08 -13.53 -2.96
N VAL A 12 -9.18 -14.04 -2.11
CA VAL A 12 -9.44 -14.15 -0.67
C VAL A 12 -9.76 -12.78 -0.08
N ASN A 13 -8.99 -11.75 -0.43
CA ASN A 13 -9.24 -10.40 0.07
C ASN A 13 -10.60 -9.83 -0.37
N LEU A 14 -11.03 -10.13 -1.60
CA LEU A 14 -12.36 -9.75 -2.10
C LEU A 14 -13.48 -10.50 -1.37
N VAL A 15 -13.30 -11.78 -1.07
CA VAL A 15 -14.24 -12.57 -0.25
C VAL A 15 -14.35 -11.99 1.15
N VAL A 16 -13.22 -11.65 1.79
CA VAL A 16 -13.23 -11.01 3.11
C VAL A 16 -13.94 -9.66 3.05
N PHE A 17 -13.71 -8.84 2.02
CA PHE A 17 -14.43 -7.58 1.85
C PHE A 17 -15.94 -7.79 1.69
N SER A 18 -16.35 -8.79 0.90
CA SER A 18 -17.77 -9.14 0.77
C SER A 18 -18.38 -9.58 2.09
N LEU A 19 -17.61 -10.26 2.95
CA LEU A 19 -18.05 -10.63 4.29
C LEU A 19 -18.20 -9.40 5.20
N ILE A 20 -17.24 -8.47 5.18
CA ILE A 20 -17.35 -7.18 5.89
C ILE A 20 -18.62 -6.46 5.47
N PHE A 21 -18.84 -6.37 4.15
CA PHE A 21 -20.00 -5.69 3.60
C PHE A 21 -21.31 -6.36 4.01
N SER A 22 -21.37 -7.70 3.99
CA SER A 22 -22.53 -8.47 4.42
C SER A 22 -22.83 -8.28 5.91
N VAL A 23 -21.83 -8.42 6.78
CA VAL A 23 -22.00 -8.20 8.23
C VAL A 23 -22.44 -6.76 8.52
N PHE A 24 -21.84 -5.79 7.83
CA PHE A 24 -22.20 -4.39 7.99
C PHE A 24 -23.65 -4.12 7.57
N TYR A 25 -24.03 -4.57 6.37
CA TYR A 25 -25.37 -4.35 5.80
C TYR A 25 -26.49 -5.07 6.55
N ILE A 26 -26.24 -6.31 7.01
CA ILE A 26 -27.28 -7.14 7.63
C ILE A 26 -27.41 -6.87 9.13
N SER A 27 -26.31 -6.56 9.82
CA SER A 27 -26.26 -6.68 11.29
C SER A 27 -25.83 -5.42 12.03
N ILE A 28 -25.30 -4.41 11.35
CA ILE A 28 -24.76 -3.21 11.99
C ILE A 28 -25.51 -1.96 11.56
N PHE A 29 -25.84 -1.86 10.28
CA PHE A 29 -26.32 -0.62 9.67
C PHE A 29 -27.63 -0.83 8.91
N ASP A 30 -28.66 -0.12 9.34
CA ASP A 30 -29.98 -0.13 8.73
C ASP A 30 -30.02 0.84 7.55
N PHE A 31 -29.85 0.30 6.34
CA PHE A 31 -29.83 1.09 5.11
C PHE A 31 -31.19 1.68 4.74
N ASP A 32 -32.29 1.08 5.18
CA ASP A 32 -33.62 1.56 4.82
C ASP A 32 -33.87 2.95 5.42
N LYS A 33 -33.41 3.16 6.66
CA LYS A 33 -33.40 4.48 7.33
C LYS A 33 -32.53 5.55 6.68
N VAL A 34 -31.61 5.15 5.81
CA VAL A 34 -30.67 6.06 5.14
C VAL A 34 -31.07 6.34 3.71
N ILE A 35 -31.76 5.42 3.05
CA ILE A 35 -32.25 5.60 1.68
C ILE A 35 -33.52 6.44 1.68
N VAL A 36 -34.36 6.27 2.69
CA VAL A 36 -35.71 6.81 2.74
C VAL A 36 -35.92 7.65 4.02
N THR A 37 -36.58 8.81 3.89
CA THR A 37 -36.98 9.68 5.01
C THR A 37 -38.20 9.09 5.75
N ALA A 38 -38.57 9.70 6.89
CA ALA A 38 -39.78 9.31 7.64
C ALA A 38 -41.07 9.38 6.80
N ASP A 39 -41.11 10.25 5.79
CA ASP A 39 -42.25 10.45 4.89
C ASP A 39 -42.21 9.55 3.64
N ASN A 40 -41.33 8.54 3.64
CA ASN A 40 -41.15 7.58 2.56
C ASN A 40 -40.60 8.20 1.25
N GLU A 41 -39.89 9.32 1.35
CA GLU A 41 -39.23 9.98 0.22
C GLU A 41 -37.74 9.63 0.16
N PHE A 42 -37.14 9.64 -1.04
CA PHE A 42 -35.70 9.43 -1.16
C PHE A 42 -34.95 10.59 -0.52
N VAL A 43 -34.02 10.30 0.39
CA VAL A 43 -33.22 11.31 1.11
C VAL A 43 -32.52 12.29 0.16
N ILE A 44 -32.06 11.83 -1.02
CA ILE A 44 -31.43 12.72 -2.01
C ILE A 44 -32.43 13.78 -2.50
N LEU A 45 -33.67 13.38 -2.79
CA LEU A 45 -34.71 14.30 -3.27
C LEU A 45 -35.15 15.23 -2.15
N ALA A 46 -35.39 14.69 -0.95
CA ALA A 46 -35.73 15.44 0.24
C ALA A 46 -34.66 16.50 0.57
N PHE A 47 -33.37 16.14 0.50
CA PHE A 47 -32.26 17.07 0.71
C PHE A 47 -32.31 18.27 -0.26
N PHE A 48 -32.51 18.02 -1.56
CA PHE A 48 -32.59 19.09 -2.55
C PHE A 48 -33.87 19.92 -2.41
N GLU A 49 -34.97 19.31 -1.97
CA GLU A 49 -36.22 19.98 -1.68
C GLU A 49 -36.11 20.90 -0.45
N ALA A 50 -35.58 20.39 0.67
CA ALA A 50 -35.30 21.17 1.87
C ALA A 50 -34.32 22.31 1.57
N LEU A 51 -33.27 22.06 0.78
CA LEU A 51 -32.31 23.08 0.37
C LEU A 51 -33.01 24.19 -0.43
N LYS A 52 -33.84 23.82 -1.40
CA LYS A 52 -34.65 24.76 -2.18
C LYS A 52 -35.58 25.56 -1.26
N ASN A 53 -36.28 24.91 -0.33
CA ASN A 53 -37.22 25.56 0.59
C ASN A 53 -36.52 26.59 1.50
N VAL A 54 -35.37 26.23 2.09
CA VAL A 54 -34.56 27.14 2.91
C VAL A 54 -34.15 28.39 2.10
N PHE A 55 -33.62 28.21 0.88
CA PHE A 55 -33.26 29.35 0.03
C PHE A 55 -34.48 30.17 -0.39
N SER A 56 -35.58 29.52 -0.75
CA SER A 56 -36.85 30.16 -1.10
C SER A 56 -37.37 31.04 0.04
N TYR A 57 -37.37 30.53 1.28
CA TYR A 57 -37.85 31.25 2.45
C TYR A 57 -36.91 32.38 2.87
N LEU A 58 -35.59 32.19 2.71
CA LEU A 58 -34.60 33.22 2.95
C LEU A 58 -34.73 34.38 1.95
N ILE A 59 -34.85 34.07 0.65
CA ILE A 59 -35.04 35.08 -0.41
C ILE A 59 -36.34 35.85 -0.17
N TYR A 60 -37.43 35.13 0.12
CA TYR A 60 -38.72 35.75 0.44
C TYR A 60 -38.64 36.64 1.69
N GLY A 61 -38.02 36.14 2.76
CA GLY A 61 -37.85 36.87 4.02
C GLY A 61 -37.05 38.15 3.87
N ILE A 62 -35.91 38.10 3.16
CA ILE A 62 -35.10 39.28 2.86
C ILE A 62 -35.89 40.27 1.99
N GLY A 63 -36.57 39.78 0.94
CA GLY A 63 -37.39 40.62 0.07
C GLY A 63 -38.50 41.33 0.84
N LEU A 64 -39.18 40.62 1.74
CA LEU A 64 -40.23 41.16 2.59
C LEU A 64 -39.67 42.17 3.61
N LEU A 65 -38.51 41.91 4.22
CA LEU A 65 -37.82 42.85 5.11
C LEU A 65 -37.46 44.16 4.38
N ILE A 66 -36.88 44.06 3.18
CA ILE A 66 -36.58 45.23 2.33
C ILE A 66 -37.86 46.01 2.00
N ALA A 67 -38.94 45.31 1.63
CA ALA A 67 -40.21 45.92 1.29
C ALA A 67 -40.84 46.67 2.48
N TYR A 68 -40.82 46.08 3.68
CA TYR A 68 -41.24 46.76 4.91
C TYR A 68 -40.34 47.96 5.26
N GLY A 69 -39.03 47.84 5.05
CA GLY A 69 -38.07 48.94 5.23
C GLY A 69 -38.37 50.13 4.30
N CYS A 70 -38.63 49.86 3.02
CA CYS A 70 -39.05 50.88 2.06
C CYS A 70 -40.41 51.49 2.42
N ALA A 71 -41.38 50.66 2.81
CA ALA A 71 -42.70 51.14 3.23
C ALA A 71 -42.61 52.04 4.47
N PHE A 72 -41.73 51.73 5.41
CA PHE A 72 -41.48 52.56 6.60
C PHE A 72 -40.89 53.93 6.24
N ILE A 73 -39.88 53.98 5.37
CA ILE A 73 -39.28 55.24 4.89
C ILE A 73 -40.33 56.10 4.18
N ILE A 74 -41.12 55.49 3.29
CA ILE A 74 -42.15 56.22 2.53
C ILE A 74 -43.28 56.69 3.44
N ALA A 75 -43.72 55.87 4.40
CA ALA A 75 -44.75 56.28 5.36
C ALA A 75 -44.29 57.46 6.23
N ALA A 76 -43.01 57.50 6.62
CA ALA A 76 -42.43 58.61 7.34
C ALA A 76 -42.37 59.91 6.51
N LEU A 77 -42.09 59.79 5.20
CA LEU A 77 -41.99 60.94 4.29
C LEU A 77 -43.35 61.46 3.79
N ALA A 78 -44.29 60.56 3.50
CA ALA A 78 -45.54 60.86 2.82
C ALA A 78 -46.78 60.78 3.73
N GLN A 79 -46.61 60.48 5.02
CA GLN A 79 -47.70 60.32 6.01
C GLN A 79 -48.84 59.40 5.55
N SER A 80 -48.53 58.38 4.75
CA SER A 80 -49.52 57.49 4.14
C SER A 80 -49.19 56.02 4.42
N ASN A 81 -50.22 55.26 4.82
CA ASN A 81 -50.12 53.81 5.06
C ASN A 81 -50.31 52.97 3.79
N TYR A 82 -50.46 53.60 2.63
CA TYR A 82 -50.70 52.91 1.36
C TYR A 82 -49.64 51.84 1.05
N MET A 83 -48.36 52.15 1.31
CA MET A 83 -47.26 51.22 1.04
C MET A 83 -47.32 49.96 1.91
N PHE A 84 -47.76 50.04 3.16
CA PHE A 84 -47.92 48.86 4.01
C PHE A 84 -49.04 47.95 3.50
N ASN A 85 -50.16 48.53 3.03
CA ASN A 85 -51.22 47.76 2.40
C ASN A 85 -50.75 47.11 1.10
N PHE A 86 -49.97 47.83 0.29
CA PHE A 86 -49.37 47.27 -0.92
C PHE A 86 -48.45 46.09 -0.61
N VAL A 87 -47.54 46.23 0.36
CA VAL A 87 -46.67 45.13 0.80
C VAL A 87 -47.51 43.94 1.24
N LYS A 88 -48.56 44.16 2.03
CA LYS A 88 -49.47 43.11 2.47
C LYS A 88 -50.14 42.39 1.29
N PHE A 89 -50.79 43.12 0.40
CA PHE A 89 -51.50 42.50 -0.74
C PHE A 89 -50.54 41.83 -1.74
N PHE A 90 -49.40 42.46 -2.04
CA PHE A 90 -48.46 41.95 -3.04
C PHE A 90 -47.59 40.82 -2.49
N PHE A 91 -46.92 41.02 -1.35
CA PHE A 91 -46.02 40.00 -0.78
C PHE A 91 -46.77 38.88 -0.08
N GLU A 92 -47.78 39.19 0.76
CA GLU A 92 -48.53 38.16 1.49
C GLU A 92 -49.60 37.51 0.60
N GLY A 93 -50.23 38.25 -0.31
CA GLY A 93 -51.32 37.72 -1.14
C GLY A 93 -50.90 37.05 -2.45
N TYR A 94 -49.82 37.54 -3.08
CA TYR A 94 -49.41 37.11 -4.42
C TYR A 94 -48.05 36.41 -4.44
N LEU A 95 -47.01 37.08 -3.94
CA LEU A 95 -45.63 36.57 -3.97
C LEU A 95 -45.48 35.30 -3.12
N SER A 96 -46.14 35.23 -1.96
CA SER A 96 -46.11 34.06 -1.06
C SER A 96 -46.48 32.74 -1.76
N LYS A 97 -47.42 32.78 -2.71
CA LYS A 97 -47.87 31.60 -3.49
C LYS A 97 -46.78 31.10 -4.44
N TRP A 98 -45.92 31.98 -4.94
CA TRP A 98 -44.81 31.60 -5.81
C TRP A 98 -43.70 30.88 -5.04
N PHE A 99 -43.61 31.13 -3.74
CA PHE A 99 -42.67 30.47 -2.83
C PHE A 99 -43.33 29.35 -2.00
N SER A 100 -44.59 28.99 -2.31
CA SER A 100 -45.38 27.97 -1.58
C SER A 100 -45.44 28.17 -0.06
N ILE A 101 -45.45 29.41 0.42
CA ILE A 101 -45.45 29.72 1.85
C ILE A 101 -46.89 29.64 2.37
N PRO A 102 -47.23 28.73 3.31
CA PRO A 102 -48.61 28.53 3.77
C PRO A 102 -49.14 29.74 4.56
N GLN A 103 -48.26 30.48 5.26
CA GLN A 103 -48.63 31.63 6.09
C GLN A 103 -47.58 32.75 6.02
N PRO A 104 -47.71 33.68 5.06
CA PRO A 104 -46.76 34.74 4.84
C PRO A 104 -46.93 35.86 5.87
N SER A 105 -46.19 35.78 6.98
CA SER A 105 -46.09 36.88 7.95
C SER A 105 -44.65 37.02 8.38
N LEU A 106 -44.17 38.26 8.53
CA LEU A 106 -42.77 38.55 8.88
C LEU A 106 -42.31 37.82 10.15
N GLN A 107 -43.22 37.61 11.12
CA GLN A 107 -42.93 36.93 12.38
C GLN A 107 -42.79 35.40 12.24
N ARG A 108 -43.42 34.78 11.24
CA ARG A 108 -43.39 33.31 11.02
C ARG A 108 -42.31 32.86 10.05
N ILE A 109 -41.75 33.76 9.26
CA ILE A 109 -40.67 33.43 8.32
C ILE A 109 -39.43 32.88 9.05
N PRO A 110 -38.94 33.48 10.15
CA PRO A 110 -37.81 32.91 10.88
C PRO A 110 -38.07 31.48 11.36
N SER A 111 -39.25 31.20 11.94
CA SER A 111 -39.60 29.84 12.38
C SER A 111 -39.67 28.84 11.23
N LEU A 112 -40.21 29.24 10.07
CA LEU A 112 -40.24 28.39 8.87
C LEU A 112 -38.82 28.11 8.34
N ILE A 113 -37.93 29.11 8.35
CA ILE A 113 -36.54 28.92 7.97
C ILE A 113 -35.86 27.94 8.93
N PHE A 114 -36.05 28.09 10.24
CA PHE A 114 -35.47 27.18 11.23
C PHE A 114 -36.00 25.76 11.10
N SER A 115 -37.30 25.55 10.89
CA SER A 115 -37.86 24.21 10.72
C SER A 115 -37.34 23.51 9.47
N GLU A 116 -37.31 24.19 8.32
CA GLU A 116 -36.73 23.62 7.09
C GLU A 116 -35.22 23.41 7.21
N PHE A 117 -34.53 24.26 7.99
CA PHE A 117 -33.10 24.10 8.23
C PHE A 117 -32.82 22.86 9.09
N GLU A 118 -33.66 22.53 10.07
CA GLU A 118 -33.56 21.29 10.84
C GLU A 118 -33.79 20.05 9.96
N VAL A 119 -34.78 20.08 9.06
CA VAL A 119 -35.01 19.02 8.06
C VAL A 119 -33.78 18.90 7.15
N LEU A 120 -33.27 20.01 6.63
CA LEU A 120 -32.06 20.05 5.80
C LEU A 120 -30.84 19.44 6.50
N LEU A 121 -30.64 19.73 7.79
CA LEU A 121 -29.52 19.17 8.53
C LEU A 121 -29.68 17.66 8.77
N THR A 122 -30.90 17.19 9.00
CA THR A 122 -31.22 15.75 9.12
C THR A 122 -30.98 15.03 7.80
N ASP A 123 -31.46 15.59 6.69
CA ASP A 123 -31.25 15.04 5.36
C ASP A 123 -29.78 15.08 4.96
N LEU A 124 -29.06 16.16 5.30
CA LEU A 124 -27.61 16.25 5.09
C LEU A 124 -26.87 15.15 5.85
N TYR A 125 -27.26 14.90 7.11
CA TYR A 125 -26.69 13.83 7.93
C TYR A 125 -26.89 12.46 7.27
N LEU A 126 -28.11 12.16 6.79
CA LEU A 126 -28.39 10.91 6.07
C LEU A 126 -27.68 10.83 4.71
N PHE A 127 -27.63 11.94 3.98
CA PHE A 127 -26.97 12.04 2.68
C PHE A 127 -25.46 11.81 2.77
N ILE A 128 -24.81 12.25 3.85
CA ILE A 128 -23.39 11.98 4.11
C ILE A 128 -23.12 10.47 4.16
N PHE A 129 -24.01 9.66 4.76
CA PHE A 129 -23.84 8.20 4.79
C PHE A 129 -23.92 7.57 3.41
N GLN A 130 -24.82 8.05 2.55
CA GLN A 130 -24.90 7.58 1.16
C GLN A 130 -23.62 7.88 0.38
N ILE A 131 -23.04 9.08 0.57
CA ILE A 131 -21.75 9.46 -0.01
C ILE A 131 -20.64 8.54 0.52
N LEU A 132 -20.56 8.33 1.84
CA LEU A 132 -19.55 7.46 2.45
C LEU A 132 -19.64 6.03 1.93
N PHE A 133 -20.85 5.51 1.78
CA PHE A 133 -21.08 4.18 1.22
C PHE A 133 -20.60 4.10 -0.24
N LEU A 134 -20.95 5.07 -1.07
CA LEU A 134 -20.49 5.13 -2.46
C LEU A 134 -18.96 5.20 -2.54
N ILE A 135 -18.33 6.04 -1.71
CA ILE A 135 -16.87 6.13 -1.60
C ILE A 135 -16.30 4.76 -1.23
N SER A 136 -16.88 4.07 -0.24
CA SER A 136 -16.39 2.76 0.18
C SER A 136 -16.38 1.75 -0.97
N VAL A 137 -17.49 1.63 -1.71
CA VAL A 137 -17.61 0.69 -2.83
C VAL A 137 -16.63 1.04 -3.96
N VAL A 138 -16.55 2.31 -4.35
CA VAL A 138 -15.63 2.76 -5.42
C VAL A 138 -14.18 2.49 -5.05
N TYR A 139 -13.78 2.77 -3.81
CA TYR A 139 -12.41 2.53 -3.35
C TYR A 139 -12.10 1.06 -3.15
N ALA A 140 -13.07 0.23 -2.76
CA ALA A 140 -12.91 -1.23 -2.71
C ALA A 140 -12.64 -1.83 -4.09
N ILE A 141 -13.40 -1.40 -5.11
CA ILE A 141 -13.17 -1.79 -6.51
C ILE A 141 -11.77 -1.34 -6.97
N ARG A 142 -11.39 -0.10 -6.66
CA ARG A 142 -10.03 0.41 -6.98
C ARG A 142 -8.92 -0.37 -6.29
N ALA A 143 -9.13 -0.77 -5.03
CA ALA A 143 -8.16 -1.56 -4.26
C ALA A 143 -7.89 -2.92 -4.92
N PHE A 144 -8.94 -3.59 -5.41
CA PHE A 144 -8.83 -4.86 -6.12
C PHE A 144 -7.93 -4.78 -7.36
N PHE A 145 -8.11 -3.73 -8.17
CA PHE A 145 -7.33 -3.54 -9.40
C PHE A 145 -5.91 -3.03 -9.15
N LYS A 146 -5.73 -2.01 -8.30
CA LYS A 146 -4.44 -1.32 -8.13
C LYS A 146 -3.52 -1.93 -7.08
N SER A 147 -3.99 -2.86 -6.24
CA SER A 147 -3.22 -3.47 -5.14
C SER A 147 -2.59 -2.44 -4.16
N ASP A 148 -3.12 -1.22 -4.10
CA ASP A 148 -2.62 -0.15 -3.25
C ASP A 148 -3.43 -0.13 -1.93
N PRO A 149 -2.79 -0.35 -0.76
CA PRO A 149 -3.47 -0.45 0.52
C PRO A 149 -4.13 0.86 0.92
N LYS A 150 -3.72 2.02 0.35
CA LYS A 150 -4.41 3.30 0.59
C LYS A 150 -5.88 3.22 0.19
N ASN A 151 -6.20 2.52 -0.90
CA ASN A 151 -7.60 2.39 -1.34
C ASN A 151 -8.40 1.50 -0.38
N SER A 152 -7.80 0.42 0.13
CA SER A 152 -8.41 -0.42 1.16
C SER A 152 -8.63 0.32 2.48
N LEU A 153 -7.70 1.19 2.88
CA LEU A 153 -7.84 2.05 4.05
C LEU A 153 -8.99 3.04 3.90
N VAL A 154 -9.13 3.68 2.74
CA VAL A 154 -10.25 4.58 2.46
C VAL A 154 -11.57 3.81 2.47
N ALA A 155 -11.62 2.63 1.84
CA ALA A 155 -12.84 1.82 1.78
C ALA A 155 -13.36 1.41 3.17
N ILE A 156 -12.48 0.86 4.01
CA ILE A 156 -12.82 0.50 5.39
C ILE A 156 -13.06 1.74 6.24
N GLY A 157 -12.22 2.77 6.10
CA GLY A 157 -12.36 4.03 6.83
C GLY A 157 -13.72 4.69 6.61
N SER A 158 -14.23 4.65 5.38
CA SER A 158 -15.59 5.13 5.09
C SER A 158 -16.67 4.33 5.81
N ILE A 159 -16.59 2.99 5.85
CA ILE A 159 -17.56 2.16 6.59
C ILE A 159 -17.46 2.40 8.09
N VAL A 160 -16.23 2.49 8.62
CA VAL A 160 -16.00 2.79 10.04
C VAL A 160 -16.55 4.18 10.41
N LEU A 161 -16.40 5.19 9.54
CA LEU A 161 -16.99 6.51 9.75
C LEU A 161 -18.53 6.45 9.80
N MET A 162 -19.17 5.57 9.03
CA MET A 162 -20.62 5.36 9.10
C MET A 162 -21.07 4.81 10.47
N ILE A 163 -20.17 4.17 11.23
CA ILE A 163 -20.43 3.71 12.61
C ILE A 163 -20.08 4.80 13.63
N ILE A 164 -18.92 5.46 13.46
CA ILE A 164 -18.44 6.47 14.42
C ILE A 164 -19.35 7.69 14.46
N VAL A 165 -19.82 8.18 13.31
CA VAL A 165 -20.60 9.43 13.24
C VAL A 165 -21.91 9.33 14.03
N PRO A 166 -22.77 8.29 13.87
CA PRO A 166 -23.95 8.16 14.72
C PRO A 166 -23.62 7.96 16.20
N LEU A 167 -22.56 7.20 16.53
CA LEU A 167 -22.13 7.04 17.92
C LEU A 167 -21.70 8.37 18.55
N MET A 168 -21.05 9.25 17.79
CA MET A 168 -20.70 10.60 18.25
C MET A 168 -21.96 11.45 18.49
N VAL A 169 -22.96 11.35 17.62
CA VAL A 169 -24.25 12.05 17.77
C VAL A 169 -24.99 11.57 19.02
N ILE A 170 -25.04 10.25 19.24
CA ILE A 170 -25.64 9.64 20.44
C ILE A 170 -24.88 10.09 21.69
N GLY A 171 -23.54 10.02 21.68
CA GLY A 171 -22.73 10.47 22.80
C GLY A 171 -22.91 11.95 23.12
N LEU A 172 -23.04 12.80 22.10
CA LEU A 172 -23.40 14.21 22.27
C LEU A 172 -24.79 14.36 22.92
N ARG A 173 -25.79 13.65 22.39
CA ARG A 173 -27.16 13.65 22.93
C ARG A 173 -27.17 13.26 24.42
N ASP A 174 -26.48 12.19 24.79
CA ASP A 174 -26.41 11.71 26.17
C ASP A 174 -25.72 12.71 27.09
N MET A 175 -24.62 13.33 26.63
CA MET A 175 -23.93 14.38 27.37
C MET A 175 -24.84 15.61 27.61
N MET A 176 -25.57 16.05 26.59
CA MET A 176 -26.49 17.19 26.70
C MET A 176 -27.65 16.89 27.66
N ASN A 177 -28.18 15.68 27.62
CA ASN A 177 -29.20 15.22 28.57
C ASN A 177 -28.68 15.20 30.02
N LEU A 178 -27.42 14.84 30.23
CA LEU A 178 -26.79 14.83 31.56
C LEU A 178 -26.70 16.22 32.19
N ILE A 179 -26.51 17.27 31.39
CA ILE A 179 -26.53 18.67 31.83
C ILE A 179 -27.93 19.31 31.75
N ASN A 180 -28.96 18.50 31.58
CA ASN A 180 -30.37 18.90 31.51
C ASN A 180 -30.70 19.89 30.36
N LEU A 181 -29.89 19.87 29.29
CA LEU A 181 -30.13 20.62 28.07
C LEU A 181 -30.74 19.70 27.01
N GLN A 182 -32.06 19.78 26.85
CA GLN A 182 -32.78 18.97 25.87
C GLN A 182 -32.95 19.74 24.57
N TYR A 183 -32.29 19.28 23.51
CA TYR A 183 -32.50 19.76 22.14
C TYR A 183 -33.40 18.77 21.41
N GLU A 184 -34.60 19.20 21.05
CA GLU A 184 -35.60 18.36 20.36
C GLU A 184 -35.03 17.76 19.06
N TYR A 185 -34.27 18.56 18.31
CA TYR A 185 -33.54 18.15 17.11
C TYR A 185 -32.61 16.93 17.31
N LEU A 186 -31.82 16.89 18.39
CA LEU A 186 -30.93 15.74 18.65
C LEU A 186 -31.71 14.49 19.06
N ASN A 187 -32.91 14.65 19.61
CA ASN A 187 -33.77 13.54 20.00
C ASN A 187 -34.54 12.94 18.82
N SER A 188 -34.81 13.72 17.78
CA SER A 188 -35.53 13.30 16.57
C SER A 188 -34.62 12.80 15.44
N MET A 189 -33.29 12.94 15.57
CA MET A 189 -32.34 12.40 14.60
C MET A 189 -32.50 10.88 14.43
N ALA A 190 -32.48 10.44 13.17
CA ALA A 190 -32.48 9.02 12.83
C ALA A 190 -31.20 8.33 13.34
N ASP A 191 -31.36 7.17 13.96
CA ASP A 191 -30.26 6.27 14.33
C ASP A 191 -30.17 5.12 13.30
N PRO A 192 -29.20 5.18 12.37
CA PRO A 192 -29.02 4.14 11.37
C PRO A 192 -28.26 2.93 11.93
N ILE A 193 -27.80 2.96 13.19
CA ILE A 193 -27.13 1.82 13.83
C ILE A 193 -28.17 0.89 14.43
N ASP A 194 -27.99 -0.42 14.18
CA ASP A 194 -28.83 -1.45 14.79
C ASP A 194 -28.62 -1.50 16.32
N PRO A 195 -29.69 -1.60 17.14
CA PRO A 195 -29.58 -1.78 18.59
C PRO A 195 -28.65 -2.93 19.02
N ILE A 196 -28.49 -3.98 18.21
CA ILE A 196 -27.58 -5.11 18.46
C ILE A 196 -26.14 -4.65 18.69
N VAL A 197 -25.72 -3.53 18.12
CA VAL A 197 -24.38 -2.97 18.31
C VAL A 197 -24.17 -2.47 19.76
N LYS A 198 -25.25 -2.11 20.46
CA LYS A 198 -25.21 -1.61 21.85
C LYS A 198 -25.19 -2.75 22.88
N GLU A 199 -25.55 -3.97 22.49
CA GLU A 199 -25.64 -5.15 23.36
C GLU A 199 -24.48 -6.11 23.12
N ILE A 200 -23.27 -5.74 23.56
CA ILE A 200 -22.10 -6.63 23.46
C ILE A 200 -22.18 -7.67 24.59
N PRO A 201 -22.22 -8.98 24.29
CA PRO A 201 -22.26 -10.02 25.32
C PRO A 201 -20.94 -10.03 26.09
N LEU A 202 -21.02 -9.79 27.41
CA LEU A 202 -19.85 -9.62 28.28
C LEU A 202 -19.37 -10.92 28.96
N ASP A 203 -20.21 -11.95 28.98
CA ASP A 203 -19.99 -13.10 29.86
C ASP A 203 -19.44 -14.36 29.14
N ASP A 204 -19.47 -14.39 27.80
CA ASP A 204 -19.02 -15.55 27.01
C ASP A 204 -18.10 -15.12 25.85
N PHE A 205 -16.89 -15.67 25.82
CA PHE A 205 -15.91 -15.46 24.77
C PHE A 205 -16.43 -15.83 23.37
N PHE A 206 -17.16 -16.94 23.24
CA PHE A 206 -17.67 -17.36 21.94
C PHE A 206 -18.82 -16.48 21.46
N ALA A 207 -19.71 -16.07 22.37
CA ALA A 207 -20.75 -15.09 22.08
C ALA A 207 -20.16 -13.73 21.69
N PHE A 208 -19.09 -13.29 22.38
CA PHE A 208 -18.34 -12.09 22.05
C PHE A 208 -17.73 -12.16 20.64
N MET A 209 -17.10 -13.28 20.30
CA MET A 209 -16.52 -13.48 18.96
C MET A 209 -17.57 -13.55 17.85
N ALA A 210 -18.80 -13.97 18.18
CA ALA A 210 -19.93 -13.99 17.26
C ALA A 210 -20.65 -12.63 17.15
N SER A 211 -20.33 -11.65 18.00
CA SER A 211 -20.94 -10.33 17.96
C SER A 211 -20.65 -9.64 16.61
N PRO A 212 -21.67 -9.04 15.96
CA PRO A 212 -21.50 -8.40 14.66
C PRO A 212 -20.40 -7.34 14.63
N ILE A 213 -20.27 -6.53 15.69
CA ILE A 213 -19.26 -5.47 15.76
C ILE A 213 -17.84 -6.03 15.85
N ILE A 214 -17.67 -7.14 16.58
CA ILE A 214 -16.38 -7.82 16.75
C ILE A 214 -16.00 -8.56 15.47
N LEU A 215 -16.95 -9.28 14.86
CA LEU A 215 -16.75 -9.91 13.55
C LEU A 215 -16.38 -8.88 12.49
N PHE A 216 -17.04 -7.73 12.48
CA PHE A 216 -16.71 -6.62 11.59
C PHE A 216 -15.28 -6.12 11.83
N GLY A 217 -14.91 -5.84 13.09
CA GLY A 217 -13.57 -5.37 13.45
C GLY A 217 -12.47 -6.36 13.05
N ILE A 218 -12.65 -7.64 13.36
CA ILE A 218 -11.70 -8.71 12.99
C ILE A 218 -11.60 -8.83 11.48
N SER A 219 -12.73 -8.85 10.78
CA SER A 219 -12.77 -8.99 9.32
C SER A 219 -12.12 -7.79 8.63
N ALA A 220 -12.37 -6.56 9.12
CA ALA A 220 -11.73 -5.34 8.65
C ALA A 220 -10.21 -5.37 8.86
N TYR A 221 -9.75 -5.83 10.02
CA TYR A 221 -8.32 -6.02 10.28
C TYR A 221 -7.69 -7.04 9.31
N ILE A 222 -8.33 -8.20 9.14
CA ILE A 222 -7.88 -9.25 8.22
C ILE A 222 -7.80 -8.72 6.79
N TYR A 223 -8.82 -7.99 6.33
CA TYR A 223 -8.83 -7.36 5.01
C TYR A 223 -7.66 -6.39 4.81
N LEU A 224 -7.43 -5.50 5.77
CA LEU A 224 -6.31 -4.54 5.68
C LEU A 224 -4.96 -5.24 5.68
N GLU A 225 -4.75 -6.21 6.55
CA GLU A 225 -3.51 -6.99 6.63
C GLU A 225 -3.27 -7.78 5.32
N LEU A 226 -4.31 -8.39 4.74
CA LEU A 226 -4.22 -9.02 3.42
C LEU A 226 -3.88 -8.00 2.32
N SER A 227 -4.49 -6.81 2.34
CA SER A 227 -4.15 -5.73 1.40
C SER A 227 -2.70 -5.29 1.49
N PHE A 228 -2.13 -5.18 2.70
CA PHE A 228 -0.71 -4.88 2.89
C PHE A 228 0.18 -6.03 2.38
N GLN A 229 -0.18 -7.28 2.64
CA GLN A 229 0.56 -8.45 2.16
C GLN A 229 0.53 -8.57 0.63
N ILE A 230 -0.61 -8.31 0.00
CA ILE A 230 -0.74 -8.27 -1.47
C ILE A 230 0.17 -7.18 -2.04
N ASN A 231 0.17 -5.99 -1.44
CA ASN A 231 1.02 -4.90 -1.87
C ASN A 231 2.51 -5.25 -1.76
N TYR A 232 2.93 -5.83 -0.63
CA TYR A 232 4.31 -6.30 -0.44
C TYR A 232 4.69 -7.39 -1.47
N ALA A 233 3.79 -8.33 -1.73
CA ALA A 233 4.02 -9.40 -2.69
C ALA A 233 4.18 -8.86 -4.13
N ASP A 234 3.39 -7.85 -4.52
CA ASP A 234 3.46 -7.26 -5.87
C ASP A 234 4.66 -6.29 -6.03
N THR A 235 4.99 -5.52 -5.00
CA THR A 235 6.05 -4.49 -5.06
C THR A 235 7.45 -5.01 -4.76
N VAL A 236 7.59 -6.01 -3.89
CA VAL A 236 8.90 -6.50 -3.43
C VAL A 236 9.15 -7.94 -3.90
N THR A 237 8.21 -8.85 -3.64
CA THR A 237 8.44 -10.28 -3.91
C THR A 237 8.45 -10.59 -5.41
N LYS A 238 7.49 -10.09 -6.17
CA LYS A 238 7.39 -10.32 -7.61
C LYS A 238 8.63 -9.87 -8.39
N PRO A 239 9.13 -8.62 -8.28
CA PRO A 239 10.33 -8.22 -9.01
C PRO A 239 11.59 -8.98 -8.57
N SER A 240 11.67 -9.39 -7.30
CA SER A 240 12.76 -10.22 -6.80
C SER A 240 12.76 -11.62 -7.45
N VAL A 241 11.58 -12.26 -7.54
CA VAL A 241 11.42 -13.55 -8.21
C VAL A 241 11.70 -13.45 -9.70
N GLU A 242 11.14 -12.44 -10.39
CA GLU A 242 11.39 -12.22 -11.83
C GLU A 242 12.88 -11.97 -12.13
N ARG A 243 13.60 -11.28 -11.23
CA ARG A 243 15.05 -11.10 -11.33
C ARG A 243 15.79 -12.42 -11.15
N SER A 244 15.41 -13.24 -10.18
CA SER A 244 16.03 -14.53 -9.94
C SER A 244 15.83 -15.49 -11.12
N GLU A 245 14.60 -15.61 -11.62
CA GLU A 245 14.27 -16.42 -12.81
C GLU A 245 15.08 -15.96 -14.04
N ARG A 246 15.26 -14.65 -14.22
CA ARG A 246 16.08 -14.09 -15.31
C ARG A 246 17.57 -14.46 -15.17
N LEU A 247 18.13 -14.33 -13.98
CA LEU A 247 19.55 -14.66 -13.72
C LEU A 247 19.80 -16.15 -13.89
N GLU A 248 18.87 -17.00 -13.44
CA GLU A 248 18.94 -18.44 -13.64
C GLU A 248 18.87 -18.81 -15.12
N ALA A 249 17.96 -18.20 -15.89
CA ALA A 249 17.90 -18.39 -17.34
C ALA A 249 19.21 -17.98 -18.03
N GLN A 250 19.80 -16.84 -17.64
CA GLN A 250 21.09 -16.38 -18.19
C GLN A 250 22.24 -17.34 -17.85
N LEU A 251 22.30 -17.86 -16.61
CA LEU A 251 23.29 -18.84 -16.21
C LEU A 251 23.14 -20.16 -16.97
N ASN A 252 21.91 -20.63 -17.18
CA ASN A 252 21.63 -21.85 -17.95
C ASN A 252 22.00 -21.68 -19.43
N ILE A 253 21.71 -20.52 -20.04
CA ILE A 253 22.13 -20.20 -21.41
C ILE A 253 23.65 -20.19 -21.51
N LEU A 254 24.32 -19.51 -20.58
CA LEU A 254 25.78 -19.44 -20.56
C LEU A 254 26.42 -20.83 -20.37
N ALA A 255 25.88 -21.66 -19.49
CA ALA A 255 26.35 -23.03 -19.31
C ALA A 255 26.22 -23.81 -20.64
N ARG A 256 25.04 -23.76 -21.28
CA ARG A 256 24.78 -24.42 -22.57
C ARG A 256 25.72 -23.93 -23.67
N GLU A 257 25.88 -22.62 -23.81
CA GLU A 257 26.78 -22.00 -24.80
C GLU A 257 28.24 -22.33 -24.52
N SER A 258 28.66 -22.32 -23.25
CA SER A 258 30.04 -22.68 -22.89
C SER A 258 30.36 -24.13 -23.23
N HIS A 259 29.42 -25.07 -23.02
CA HIS A 259 29.57 -26.46 -23.44
C HIS A 259 29.58 -26.59 -24.96
N TYR A 260 28.68 -25.91 -25.68
CA TYR A 260 28.64 -25.90 -27.14
C TYR A 260 29.94 -25.37 -27.75
N VAL A 261 30.44 -24.23 -27.25
CA VAL A 261 31.70 -23.63 -27.70
C VAL A 261 32.89 -24.52 -27.34
N THR A 262 32.88 -25.16 -26.16
CA THR A 262 33.96 -26.09 -25.79
C THR A 262 33.98 -27.33 -26.68
N ALA A 263 32.81 -27.87 -27.03
CA ALA A 263 32.68 -29.06 -27.89
C ALA A 263 32.97 -28.77 -29.38
N ASN A 264 32.62 -27.58 -29.87
CA ASN A 264 32.77 -27.22 -31.28
C ASN A 264 33.93 -26.26 -31.54
N ILE A 265 34.86 -26.06 -30.61
CA ILE A 265 35.93 -25.06 -30.78
C ILE A 265 36.82 -25.35 -31.99
N ASP A 266 37.08 -26.62 -32.26
CA ASP A 266 37.90 -27.04 -33.38
C ASP A 266 37.12 -26.89 -34.68
N LYS A 267 35.83 -27.23 -34.70
CA LYS A 267 34.93 -26.94 -35.84
C LYS A 267 34.72 -25.46 -36.09
N ILE A 268 34.60 -24.62 -35.06
CA ILE A 268 34.43 -23.17 -35.21
C ILE A 268 35.73 -22.54 -35.73
N LYS A 269 36.89 -23.04 -35.29
CA LYS A 269 38.19 -22.62 -35.84
C LYS A 269 38.41 -23.14 -37.26
N GLU A 270 37.92 -24.34 -37.59
CA GLU A 270 37.99 -24.92 -38.93
C GLU A 270 37.02 -24.24 -39.89
N GLU A 271 35.75 -24.05 -39.55
CA GLU A 271 34.78 -23.26 -40.34
C GLU A 271 35.24 -21.82 -40.55
N ALA A 272 35.86 -21.20 -39.54
CA ALA A 272 36.45 -19.87 -39.69
C ALA A 272 37.62 -19.87 -40.69
N LYS A 273 38.51 -20.88 -40.61
CA LYS A 273 39.60 -21.07 -41.57
C LYS A 273 39.13 -21.50 -42.96
N GLU A 274 38.03 -22.24 -43.06
CA GLU A 274 37.45 -22.71 -44.31
C GLU A 274 36.70 -21.58 -45.02
N LYS A 275 35.94 -20.75 -44.30
CA LYS A 275 35.41 -19.49 -44.86
C LYS A 275 36.52 -18.57 -45.35
N MET A 276 37.66 -18.54 -44.64
CA MET A 276 38.84 -17.79 -45.09
C MET A 276 39.40 -18.35 -46.42
N LYS A 277 39.38 -19.66 -46.60
CA LYS A 277 39.84 -20.34 -47.83
C LYS A 277 38.83 -20.27 -48.98
N GLU A 278 37.54 -20.42 -48.71
CA GLU A 278 36.47 -20.29 -49.72
C GLU A 278 36.42 -18.87 -50.26
N ILE A 279 36.58 -17.86 -49.42
CA ILE A 279 36.62 -16.46 -49.87
C ILE A 279 37.92 -16.13 -50.62
N GLU A 280 39.07 -16.71 -50.21
CA GLU A 280 40.31 -16.64 -51.01
C GLU A 280 40.19 -17.34 -52.38
N LEU A 281 39.34 -18.37 -52.49
CA LEU A 281 39.07 -19.12 -53.73
C LEU A 281 38.04 -18.42 -54.62
N GLU A 282 36.90 -17.95 -54.10
CA GLU A 282 35.91 -17.14 -54.83
C GLU A 282 36.54 -15.86 -55.39
N GLN A 283 37.52 -15.28 -54.70
CA GLN A 283 38.26 -14.11 -55.19
C GLN A 283 39.34 -14.45 -56.24
N LYS A 284 39.94 -15.65 -56.21
CA LYS A 284 40.80 -16.12 -57.32
C LYS A 284 39.99 -16.34 -58.60
N GLU A 285 38.73 -16.74 -58.48
CA GLU A 285 37.80 -16.83 -59.61
C GLU A 285 37.28 -15.43 -60.03
N GLY A 286 37.02 -14.53 -59.08
CA GLY A 286 36.74 -13.11 -59.33
C GLY A 286 37.91 -12.35 -59.98
N LEU A 287 39.16 -12.76 -59.74
CA LEU A 287 40.38 -12.28 -60.41
C LEU A 287 40.44 -12.68 -61.90
N ALA A 288 39.76 -13.75 -62.30
CA ALA A 288 39.63 -14.13 -63.71
C ALA A 288 38.57 -13.29 -64.44
N LEU A 289 37.45 -12.98 -63.77
CA LEU A 289 36.38 -12.13 -64.30
C LEU A 289 36.73 -10.63 -64.27
N GLY A 290 37.51 -10.17 -63.30
CA GLY A 290 37.97 -8.77 -63.17
C GLY A 290 39.03 -8.35 -64.19
N LYS A 291 39.66 -9.28 -64.92
CA LYS A 291 40.57 -8.95 -66.04
C LYS A 291 39.84 -8.39 -67.26
N PHE A 292 38.53 -8.55 -67.38
CA PHE A 292 37.75 -8.07 -68.53
C PHE A 292 37.23 -6.62 -68.39
N PHE A 293 37.23 -6.01 -67.20
CA PHE A 293 36.68 -4.65 -66.99
C PHE A 293 37.62 -3.65 -66.30
N ALA A 294 38.95 -3.79 -66.45
CA ALA A 294 39.92 -2.92 -65.77
C ALA A 294 40.70 -1.98 -66.70
N LYS A 295 40.02 -1.04 -67.36
CA LYS A 295 40.63 0.23 -67.80
C LYS A 295 39.86 1.37 -67.13
N THR A 296 40.52 2.07 -66.20
CA THR A 296 40.06 3.24 -65.42
C THR A 296 39.36 2.91 -64.08
N GLY A 297 40.14 2.69 -63.01
CA GLY A 297 39.57 2.51 -61.65
C GLY A 297 40.44 1.81 -60.59
N LYS A 298 41.70 1.47 -60.89
CA LYS A 298 42.54 0.55 -60.09
C LYS A 298 42.89 0.98 -58.65
N ARG A 299 42.63 2.21 -58.21
CA ARG A 299 42.99 2.67 -56.85
C ARG A 299 41.84 2.65 -55.83
N PHE A 300 40.58 2.73 -56.25
CA PHE A 300 39.42 2.70 -55.33
C PHE A 300 38.90 1.28 -55.04
N SER A 301 39.07 0.34 -55.99
CA SER A 301 38.73 -1.09 -55.78
C SER A 301 39.58 -1.71 -54.68
N TYR A 302 40.90 -1.55 -54.75
CA TYR A 302 41.84 -2.15 -53.80
C TYR A 302 41.70 -1.60 -52.37
N VAL A 303 41.37 -0.32 -52.22
CA VAL A 303 41.13 0.29 -50.89
C VAL A 303 39.80 -0.19 -50.31
N LYS A 304 38.75 -0.29 -51.12
CA LYS A 304 37.46 -0.87 -50.69
C LYS A 304 37.62 -2.34 -50.29
N GLU A 305 38.40 -3.11 -51.05
CA GLU A 305 38.76 -4.51 -50.75
C GLU A 305 39.55 -4.64 -49.43
N MET A 306 40.53 -3.76 -49.16
CA MET A 306 41.24 -3.74 -47.88
C MET A 306 40.33 -3.36 -46.70
N ILE A 307 39.34 -2.46 -46.91
CA ILE A 307 38.39 -2.07 -45.87
C ILE A 307 37.42 -3.21 -45.56
N GLU A 308 36.90 -3.90 -46.58
CA GLU A 308 36.03 -5.07 -46.39
C GLU A 308 36.79 -6.23 -45.73
N LYS A 309 38.04 -6.50 -46.14
CA LYS A 309 38.92 -7.48 -45.47
C LYS A 309 39.12 -7.15 -44.00
N ARG A 310 39.46 -5.89 -43.68
CA ARG A 310 39.72 -5.46 -42.30
C ARG A 310 38.45 -5.50 -41.44
N LYS A 311 37.28 -5.17 -42.01
CA LYS A 311 35.98 -5.25 -41.33
C LYS A 311 35.60 -6.70 -41.01
N LEU A 312 35.79 -7.62 -41.95
CA LEU A 312 35.51 -9.04 -41.77
C LEU A 312 36.50 -9.69 -40.77
N GLU A 313 37.79 -9.35 -40.85
CA GLU A 313 38.79 -9.78 -39.86
C GLU A 313 38.47 -9.25 -38.44
N GLU A 314 37.93 -8.03 -38.33
CA GLU A 314 37.45 -7.50 -37.04
C GLU A 314 36.21 -8.23 -36.52
N GLU A 315 35.24 -8.53 -37.37
CA GLU A 315 34.04 -9.29 -37.01
C GLU A 315 34.39 -10.72 -36.57
N GLU A 316 35.33 -11.38 -37.26
CA GLU A 316 35.84 -12.70 -36.90
C GLU A 316 36.63 -12.68 -35.57
N LYS A 317 37.55 -11.72 -35.40
CA LYS A 317 38.26 -11.53 -34.13
C LYS A 317 37.28 -11.30 -32.99
N LYS A 318 36.19 -10.57 -33.21
CA LYS A 318 35.12 -10.37 -32.21
C LYS A 318 34.42 -11.70 -31.89
N LEU A 319 34.09 -12.53 -32.88
CA LEU A 319 33.46 -13.85 -32.67
C LEU A 319 34.37 -14.83 -31.93
N VAL A 320 35.63 -14.96 -32.34
CA VAL A 320 36.61 -15.84 -31.67
C VAL A 320 36.90 -15.35 -30.24
N THR A 321 37.03 -14.04 -30.05
CA THR A 321 37.22 -13.45 -28.72
C THR A 321 35.98 -13.66 -27.85
N ALA A 322 34.78 -13.53 -28.39
CA ALA A 322 33.53 -13.80 -27.69
C ALA A 322 33.44 -15.28 -27.28
N ALA A 323 33.69 -16.22 -28.19
CA ALA A 323 33.71 -17.65 -27.91
C ALA A 323 34.74 -18.02 -26.82
N SER A 324 35.95 -17.47 -26.90
CA SER A 324 36.99 -17.65 -25.88
C SER A 324 36.57 -17.12 -24.50
N LYS A 325 35.95 -15.93 -24.46
CA LYS A 325 35.42 -15.32 -23.23
C LYS A 325 34.26 -16.14 -22.65
N THR A 326 33.31 -16.59 -23.47
CA THR A 326 32.19 -17.44 -23.05
C THR A 326 32.69 -18.77 -22.46
N ARG A 327 33.71 -19.38 -23.07
CA ARG A 327 34.35 -20.59 -22.53
C ARG A 327 35.06 -20.35 -21.20
N ARG A 328 35.83 -19.27 -21.09
CA ARG A 328 36.53 -18.92 -19.85
C ARG A 328 35.55 -18.64 -18.72
N LEU A 329 34.46 -17.93 -19.02
CA LEU A 329 33.40 -17.63 -18.08
C LEU A 329 32.64 -18.90 -17.65
N GLY A 330 32.29 -19.77 -18.60
CA GLY A 330 31.64 -21.05 -18.29
C GLY A 330 32.47 -21.93 -17.36
N ARG A 331 33.77 -22.09 -17.63
CA ARG A 331 34.68 -22.84 -16.74
C ARG A 331 34.85 -22.21 -15.37
N TYR A 332 34.89 -20.87 -15.30
CA TYR A 332 34.98 -20.18 -14.03
C TYR A 332 33.73 -20.44 -13.18
N ILE A 333 32.54 -20.38 -13.79
CA ILE A 333 31.27 -20.65 -13.12
C ILE A 333 31.16 -22.12 -12.71
N GLU A 334 31.56 -23.05 -13.57
CA GLU A 334 31.58 -24.49 -13.25
C GLU A 334 32.52 -24.79 -12.07
N ARG A 335 33.70 -24.18 -12.06
CA ARG A 335 34.65 -24.29 -10.94
C ARG A 335 34.06 -23.69 -9.65
N LEU A 336 33.45 -22.50 -9.75
CA LEU A 336 32.83 -21.82 -8.62
C LEU A 336 31.71 -22.66 -8.01
N PHE A 337 30.85 -23.29 -8.82
CA PHE A 337 29.78 -24.17 -8.32
C PHE A 337 30.30 -25.49 -7.72
N ARG A 338 31.50 -25.92 -8.12
CA ARG A 338 32.13 -27.13 -7.59
C ARG A 338 32.84 -26.87 -6.27
N GLU A 339 33.40 -25.67 -6.10
CA GLU A 339 34.07 -25.22 -4.87
C GLU A 339 33.07 -24.73 -3.82
N ASP A 340 31.98 -24.08 -4.24
CA ASP A 340 30.92 -23.57 -3.36
C ASP A 340 29.53 -23.92 -3.93
N SER A 341 28.85 -24.86 -3.26
CA SER A 341 27.49 -25.27 -3.63
C SER A 341 26.45 -24.16 -3.44
N GLU A 342 26.71 -23.17 -2.58
CA GLU A 342 25.82 -22.02 -2.35
C GLU A 342 26.06 -20.87 -3.34
N ALA A 343 27.17 -20.89 -4.09
CA ALA A 343 27.47 -19.86 -5.08
C ALA A 343 26.43 -19.79 -6.21
N ARG A 344 25.81 -20.93 -6.55
CA ARG A 344 24.70 -20.97 -7.51
C ARG A 344 23.49 -20.20 -6.99
N ASP A 345 23.16 -20.40 -5.73
CA ASP A 345 22.03 -19.73 -5.08
C ASP A 345 22.31 -18.24 -4.85
N THR A 346 23.57 -17.89 -4.61
CA THR A 346 24.03 -16.51 -4.44
C THR A 346 24.03 -15.75 -5.77
N LEU A 347 24.50 -16.37 -6.86
CA LEU A 347 24.55 -15.77 -8.20
C LEU A 347 23.17 -15.64 -8.86
N THR A 348 22.28 -16.61 -8.63
CA THR A 348 20.88 -16.52 -9.06
C THR A 348 20.03 -15.66 -8.12
N ALA A 349 20.59 -15.23 -7.00
CA ALA A 349 19.85 -14.66 -5.87
C ALA A 349 18.66 -15.54 -5.43
N SER A 350 18.70 -16.85 -5.70
CA SER A 350 17.63 -17.79 -5.32
C SER A 350 17.50 -17.93 -3.80
N SER A 351 18.60 -17.73 -3.06
CA SER A 351 18.60 -17.66 -1.59
C SER A 351 17.94 -16.39 -1.06
N SER A 352 17.91 -15.32 -1.87
CA SER A 352 17.30 -14.04 -1.54
C SER A 352 15.86 -13.92 -2.05
N ALA A 353 15.47 -14.73 -3.04
CA ALA A 353 14.11 -14.87 -3.53
C ALA A 353 13.40 -15.95 -2.70
N PRO A 354 12.52 -15.59 -1.75
CA PRO A 354 11.87 -16.59 -0.91
C PRO A 354 11.04 -17.55 -1.76
N ARG A 355 11.25 -18.86 -1.59
CA ARG A 355 10.43 -19.89 -2.25
C ARG A 355 8.95 -19.59 -1.95
N ALA A 356 8.11 -19.47 -2.98
CA ALA A 356 6.72 -19.02 -2.85
C ALA A 356 5.92 -19.80 -1.77
N ARG A 357 6.19 -21.09 -1.60
CA ARG A 357 5.58 -21.93 -0.56
C ARG A 357 6.03 -21.56 0.86
N ASN A 358 7.32 -21.26 1.06
CA ASN A 358 7.88 -20.87 2.36
C ASN A 358 7.49 -19.42 2.71
N LEU A 359 7.35 -18.56 1.71
CA LEU A 359 6.80 -17.22 1.90
C LEU A 359 5.32 -17.29 2.32
N ALA A 360 4.50 -18.06 1.59
CA ALA A 360 3.07 -18.19 1.88
C ALA A 360 2.83 -18.77 3.28
N THR A 361 3.54 -19.84 3.65
CA THR A 361 3.40 -20.47 4.97
C THR A 361 3.90 -19.58 6.09
N SER A 362 5.07 -18.94 5.96
CA SER A 362 5.58 -18.04 7.01
C SER A 362 4.71 -16.79 7.18
N THR A 363 4.18 -16.25 6.08
CA THR A 363 3.24 -15.12 6.10
C THR A 363 1.92 -15.53 6.76
N LEU A 364 1.38 -16.70 6.41
CA LEU A 364 0.15 -17.22 7.00
C LEU A 364 0.29 -17.50 8.51
N PHE A 365 1.37 -18.13 8.95
CA PHE A 365 1.61 -18.37 10.38
C PHE A 365 1.75 -17.07 11.17
N ASN A 366 2.52 -16.10 10.64
CA ASN A 366 2.68 -14.79 11.29
C ASN A 366 1.34 -14.02 11.31
N PHE A 367 0.55 -14.12 10.24
CA PHE A 367 -0.79 -13.57 10.16
C PHE A 367 -1.72 -14.16 11.21
N ILE A 368 -1.83 -15.49 11.31
CA ILE A 368 -2.67 -16.17 12.29
C ILE A 368 -2.25 -15.79 13.71
N TYR A 369 -0.94 -15.77 13.98
CA TYR A 369 -0.41 -15.37 15.28
C TYR A 369 -0.82 -13.93 15.64
N ARG A 370 -0.67 -12.97 14.71
CA ARG A 370 -1.05 -11.58 14.94
C ARG A 370 -2.55 -11.40 15.16
N VAL A 371 -3.39 -12.04 14.34
CA VAL A 371 -4.85 -12.00 14.50
C VAL A 371 -5.25 -12.59 15.85
N SER A 372 -4.70 -13.75 16.22
CA SER A 372 -5.01 -14.41 17.49
C SER A 372 -4.59 -13.57 18.69
N LEU A 373 -3.39 -12.99 18.66
CA LEU A 373 -2.91 -12.09 19.70
C LEU A 373 -3.80 -10.85 19.83
N LEU A 374 -4.20 -10.24 18.71
CA LEU A 374 -5.06 -9.08 18.69
C LEU A 374 -6.43 -9.41 19.29
N VAL A 375 -7.03 -10.54 18.91
CA VAL A 375 -8.32 -11.01 19.46
C VAL A 375 -8.23 -11.20 20.97
N ILE A 376 -7.17 -11.86 21.46
CA ILE A 376 -6.97 -12.07 22.90
C ILE A 376 -6.83 -10.74 23.64
N ILE A 377 -6.01 -9.82 23.12
CA ILE A 377 -5.81 -8.50 23.72
C ILE A 377 -7.11 -7.70 23.73
N SER A 378 -7.85 -7.68 22.62
CA SER A 378 -9.15 -7.00 22.53
C SER A 378 -10.16 -7.56 23.52
N TYR A 379 -10.22 -8.88 23.68
CA TYR A 379 -11.09 -9.52 24.67
C TYR A 379 -10.76 -9.07 26.09
N VAL A 380 -9.46 -9.04 26.45
CA VAL A 380 -9.00 -8.57 27.76
C VAL A 380 -9.37 -7.10 28.01
N ILE A 381 -9.22 -6.23 26.99
CA ILE A 381 -9.53 -4.81 27.10
C ILE A 381 -11.04 -4.57 27.30
N ILE A 382 -11.88 -5.31 26.57
CA ILE A 382 -13.33 -5.12 26.61
C ILE A 382 -13.95 -5.75 27.87
N HIS A 383 -13.29 -6.74 28.48
CA HIS A 383 -13.74 -7.41 29.70
C HIS A 383 -12.78 -7.20 30.87
N PRO A 384 -12.60 -5.94 31.33
CA PRO A 384 -11.68 -5.65 32.42
C PRO A 384 -12.09 -6.41 33.68
N ARG A 385 -13.39 -6.51 33.97
CA ARG A 385 -13.89 -7.23 35.17
C ARG A 385 -13.50 -8.71 35.15
N TRP A 386 -13.73 -9.43 34.05
CA TRP A 386 -13.35 -10.84 33.94
C TRP A 386 -11.85 -11.03 34.16
N PHE A 387 -11.03 -10.16 33.57
CA PHE A 387 -9.58 -10.20 33.71
C PHE A 387 -9.11 -9.90 35.15
N LEU A 388 -9.66 -8.85 35.77
CA LEU A 388 -9.32 -8.42 37.12
C LEU A 388 -9.75 -9.46 38.19
N VAL A 389 -10.90 -10.11 38.01
CA VAL A 389 -11.43 -11.13 38.91
C VAL A 389 -10.71 -12.46 38.74
N THR A 390 -10.54 -12.93 37.50
CA THR A 390 -10.09 -14.30 37.22
C THR A 390 -8.57 -14.44 37.21
N ILE A 391 -7.85 -13.43 36.71
CA ILE A 391 -6.39 -13.50 36.52
C ILE A 391 -5.63 -12.78 37.64
N ILE A 392 -6.02 -11.55 37.97
CA ILE A 392 -5.34 -10.76 39.01
C ILE A 392 -5.87 -11.07 40.42
N VAL A 393 -7.11 -11.59 40.53
CA VAL A 393 -7.78 -11.97 41.78
C VAL A 393 -7.80 -10.78 42.76
N LEU A 394 -8.39 -9.67 42.32
CA LEU A 394 -8.58 -8.51 43.19
C LEU A 394 -9.66 -8.77 44.26
N PRO A 395 -9.58 -8.14 45.45
CA PRO A 395 -10.63 -8.20 46.45
C PRO A 395 -11.95 -7.58 45.96
N ASP A 396 -13.08 -8.16 46.39
CA ASP A 396 -14.44 -7.73 46.00
C ASP A 396 -14.71 -6.24 46.25
N ALA A 397 -14.12 -5.67 47.32
CA ALA A 397 -14.23 -4.26 47.65
C ALA A 397 -13.68 -3.31 46.56
N ILE A 398 -12.72 -3.78 45.75
CA ILE A 398 -12.20 -3.03 44.60
C ILE A 398 -13.07 -3.32 43.37
N ILE A 399 -13.48 -4.59 43.17
CA ILE A 399 -14.30 -5.08 42.04
C ILE A 399 -15.65 -4.38 41.93
N GLU A 400 -16.31 -4.10 43.06
CA GLU A 400 -17.64 -3.46 43.10
C GLU A 400 -17.57 -1.93 43.04
N SER A 401 -16.36 -1.33 43.06
CA SER A 401 -16.25 0.12 42.96
C SER A 401 -16.65 0.58 41.55
N VAL A 402 -17.49 1.61 41.48
CA VAL A 402 -17.95 2.26 40.23
C VAL A 402 -16.76 2.68 39.33
N VAL A 403 -15.58 2.87 39.94
CA VAL A 403 -14.34 3.29 39.27
C VAL A 403 -13.81 2.21 38.31
N ILE A 404 -14.13 0.92 38.47
CA ILE A 404 -13.62 -0.12 37.56
C ILE A 404 -14.19 -0.04 36.15
N PHE A 405 -15.40 0.52 36.01
CA PHE A 405 -16.02 0.74 34.70
C PHE A 405 -15.57 2.07 34.07
N SER A 406 -14.71 2.83 34.76
CA SER A 406 -14.26 4.12 34.27
C SER A 406 -13.20 3.94 33.17
N PRO A 407 -13.22 4.76 32.11
CA PRO A 407 -12.23 4.71 31.03
C PRO A 407 -10.78 4.82 31.52
N GLU A 408 -10.57 5.50 32.65
CA GLU A 408 -9.27 5.69 33.27
C GLU A 408 -8.66 4.37 33.75
N VAL A 409 -9.46 3.46 34.32
CA VAL A 409 -8.97 2.13 34.72
C VAL A 409 -8.61 1.29 33.51
N ILE A 410 -9.39 1.38 32.42
CA ILE A 410 -9.06 0.73 31.14
C ILE A 410 -7.71 1.25 30.61
N ILE A 411 -7.45 2.56 30.69
CA ILE A 411 -6.17 3.17 30.28
C ILE A 411 -5.01 2.70 31.17
N VAL A 412 -5.21 2.64 32.49
CA VAL A 412 -4.18 2.14 33.43
C VAL A 412 -3.85 0.67 33.16
N LEU A 413 -4.85 -0.14 32.80
CA LEU A 413 -4.69 -1.55 32.44
C LEU A 413 -4.02 -1.73 31.06
N LEU A 414 -4.24 -0.79 30.14
CA LEU A 414 -3.60 -0.71 28.82
C LEU A 414 -2.14 -0.23 28.89
N LEU A 415 -1.76 0.53 29.91
CA LEU A 415 -0.42 1.13 30.01
C LEU A 415 0.71 0.08 30.00
N PRO A 416 0.65 -1.04 30.77
CA PRO A 416 1.63 -2.13 30.66
C PRO A 416 1.74 -2.70 29.24
N ILE A 417 0.60 -2.87 28.55
CA ILE A 417 0.55 -3.39 27.18
C ILE A 417 1.16 -2.39 26.19
N MET A 418 0.86 -1.09 26.36
CA MET A 418 1.44 -0.01 25.55
C MET A 418 2.96 0.09 25.74
N VAL A 419 3.46 -0.14 26.96
CA VAL A 419 4.90 -0.09 27.27
C VAL A 419 5.66 -1.34 26.79
N ILE A 420 4.98 -2.49 26.63
CA ILE A 420 5.60 -3.71 26.07
C ILE A 420 6.15 -3.46 24.65
N PHE A 421 5.45 -2.72 23.79
CA PHE A 421 5.90 -2.45 22.42
C PHE A 421 7.26 -1.72 22.34
N PRO A 422 7.47 -0.56 22.99
CA PRO A 422 8.77 0.11 22.98
C PRO A 422 9.86 -0.71 23.68
N VAL A 423 9.51 -1.51 24.71
CA VAL A 423 10.46 -2.41 25.37
C VAL A 423 10.93 -3.51 24.41
N ILE A 424 10.01 -4.20 23.73
CA ILE A 424 10.34 -5.22 22.71
C ILE A 424 11.16 -4.59 21.58
N ALA A 425 10.79 -3.40 21.11
CA ALA A 425 11.54 -2.70 20.05
C ALA A 425 12.99 -2.39 20.48
N LYS A 426 13.20 -1.93 21.72
CA LYS A 426 14.53 -1.75 22.31
C LYS A 426 15.30 -3.06 22.41
N LEU A 427 14.62 -4.14 22.80
CA LEU A 427 15.21 -5.48 22.95
C LEU A 427 15.67 -6.05 21.59
N ILE A 428 14.84 -5.91 20.55
CA ILE A 428 15.18 -6.27 19.17
C ILE A 428 16.36 -5.43 18.66
N SER A 429 16.34 -4.11 18.89
CA SER A 429 17.43 -3.21 18.52
C SER A 429 18.74 -3.61 19.20
N PHE A 430 18.69 -3.93 20.49
CA PHE A 430 19.82 -4.41 21.27
C PHE A 430 20.39 -5.73 20.73
N ILE A 431 19.53 -6.72 20.45
CA ILE A 431 19.96 -8.01 19.86
C ILE A 431 20.58 -7.79 18.49
N LYS A 432 19.97 -6.95 17.64
CA LYS A 432 20.49 -6.65 16.30
C LYS A 432 21.85 -5.96 16.37
N HIS A 433 22.00 -5.00 17.28
CA HIS A 433 23.27 -4.30 17.47
C HIS A 433 24.36 -5.26 17.98
N ARG A 434 24.03 -6.14 18.92
CA ARG A 434 24.94 -7.17 19.43
C ARG A 434 25.36 -8.16 18.33
N ASN A 435 24.42 -8.65 17.52
CA ASN A 435 24.73 -9.53 16.39
C ASN A 435 25.61 -8.84 15.33
N LEU A 436 25.39 -7.54 15.08
CA LEU A 436 26.23 -6.76 14.17
C LEU A 436 27.67 -6.62 14.71
N ILE A 437 27.82 -6.34 16.01
CA ILE A 437 29.13 -6.26 16.65
C ILE A 437 29.86 -7.60 16.58
N ILE A 438 29.17 -8.73 16.82
CA ILE A 438 29.74 -10.07 16.71
C ILE A 438 30.20 -10.35 15.27
N LYS A 439 29.40 -9.99 14.26
CA LYS A 439 29.80 -10.12 12.84
C LYS A 439 31.03 -9.28 12.50
N LEU A 440 31.07 -8.03 12.94
CA LEU A 440 32.21 -7.14 12.71
C LEU A 440 33.49 -7.66 13.40
N GLN A 441 33.36 -8.27 14.59
CA GLN A 441 34.49 -8.94 15.25
C GLN A 441 34.96 -10.18 14.50
N GLN A 442 34.04 -10.95 13.90
CA GLN A 442 34.40 -12.09 13.05
C GLN A 442 35.11 -11.63 11.77
N GLU A 443 34.63 -10.56 11.11
CA GLU A 443 35.28 -9.97 9.93
C GLU A 443 36.66 -9.37 10.27
N GLY A 444 36.80 -8.75 11.44
CA GLY A 444 38.08 -8.25 11.96
C GLY A 444 39.09 -9.37 12.19
N ARG A 445 38.68 -10.48 12.82
CA ARG A 445 39.52 -11.67 13.00
C ARG A 445 39.89 -12.34 11.68
N ILE A 446 38.98 -12.37 10.70
CA ILE A 446 39.25 -12.91 9.36
C ILE A 446 40.28 -12.04 8.64
N LYS A 447 40.21 -10.70 8.77
CA LYS A 447 41.25 -9.80 8.25
C LYS A 447 42.60 -10.01 8.92
N GLU A 448 42.64 -10.13 10.25
CA GLU A 448 43.88 -10.43 10.98
C GLU A 448 44.49 -11.77 10.55
N LEU A 449 43.68 -12.81 10.40
CA LEU A 449 44.10 -14.11 9.88
C LEU A 449 44.63 -14.00 8.45
N LEU A 450 43.94 -13.29 7.56
CA LEU A 450 44.41 -13.06 6.17
C LEU A 450 45.71 -12.27 6.10
N THR A 451 45.92 -11.26 6.95
CA THR A 451 47.20 -10.57 7.05
C THR A 451 48.29 -11.45 7.63
N SER A 452 47.98 -12.28 8.64
CA SER A 452 48.95 -13.22 9.21
C SER A 452 49.36 -14.31 8.21
N VAL A 453 48.44 -14.79 7.37
CA VAL A 453 48.70 -15.78 6.31
C VAL A 453 49.44 -15.15 5.13
N GLY A 454 49.17 -13.87 4.81
CA GLY A 454 49.91 -13.11 3.82
C GLY A 454 51.40 -12.92 4.15
N ASP A 455 51.75 -12.89 5.44
CA ASP A 455 53.14 -12.80 5.90
C ASP A 455 53.90 -14.14 5.82
N TYR A 456 53.21 -15.29 5.77
CA TYR A 456 53.85 -16.59 5.55
C TYR A 456 54.21 -16.85 4.08
N VAL A 457 53.51 -16.22 3.12
CA VAL A 457 53.77 -16.43 1.68
C VAL A 457 54.89 -15.52 1.16
N ARG A 458 55.27 -14.48 1.89
CA ARG A 458 56.23 -13.46 1.41
C ARG A 458 57.68 -13.68 1.85
N LYS A 459 57.98 -14.71 2.65
CA LYS A 459 59.33 -14.97 3.18
C LYS A 459 60.14 -16.04 2.44
N GLU A 460 59.60 -16.71 1.41
CA GLU A 460 60.34 -17.74 0.65
C GLU A 460 60.96 -17.26 -0.66
N GLU A 461 60.71 -16.01 -1.09
CA GLU A 461 61.40 -15.44 -2.25
C GLU A 461 62.27 -14.26 -1.81
N ILE A 462 63.56 -14.36 -2.16
CA ILE A 462 64.65 -13.36 -2.02
C ILE A 462 65.58 -13.60 -0.81
N GLU A 463 66.46 -14.60 -0.92
CA GLU A 463 67.89 -14.46 -0.60
C GLU A 463 68.70 -15.31 -1.60
N VAL A 464 69.16 -14.69 -2.68
CA VAL A 464 70.27 -15.19 -3.50
C VAL A 464 71.38 -14.16 -3.37
N PRO A 465 72.51 -14.46 -2.70
CA PRO A 465 73.63 -13.53 -2.60
C PRO A 465 74.42 -13.51 -3.92
N LEU A 466 74.50 -12.33 -4.54
CA LEU A 466 75.45 -12.01 -5.61
C LEU A 466 76.64 -11.29 -4.98
N GLU A 467 77.60 -12.05 -4.47
CA GLU A 467 78.98 -11.59 -4.31
C GLU A 467 79.81 -12.32 -5.36
N ASP A 468 80.03 -11.67 -6.50
CA ASP A 468 81.22 -11.88 -7.32
C ASP A 468 81.25 -10.85 -8.46
N LYS A 469 82.41 -10.20 -8.61
CA LYS A 469 82.85 -9.29 -9.70
C LYS A 469 82.51 -7.80 -9.58
N ALA A 470 83.25 -7.12 -8.71
CA ALA A 470 83.65 -5.73 -8.94
C ALA A 470 84.99 -5.38 -8.25
N GLU A 471 86.01 -6.22 -8.42
CA GLU A 471 87.42 -5.87 -8.17
C GLU A 471 88.28 -6.37 -9.33
N GLU A 472 88.20 -5.72 -10.49
CA GLU A 472 89.24 -5.85 -11.53
C GLU A 472 89.20 -4.72 -12.58
N ILE A 473 89.17 -3.45 -12.18
CA ILE A 473 89.60 -2.33 -13.05
C ILE A 473 90.23 -1.23 -12.18
N ALA A 474 91.47 -1.44 -11.71
CA ALA A 474 92.38 -0.36 -11.30
C ALA A 474 93.83 -0.84 -11.03
N THR A 475 94.46 -1.60 -11.94
CA THR A 475 95.95 -1.67 -12.00
C THR A 475 96.43 -2.03 -13.41
N GLU A 476 96.33 -1.08 -14.34
CA GLU A 476 97.25 -0.95 -15.49
C GLU A 476 97.50 0.56 -15.72
N SER A 477 98.39 1.12 -14.89
CA SER A 477 99.06 2.39 -15.16
C SER A 477 100.35 2.50 -14.34
N THR A 478 101.34 1.67 -14.67
CA THR A 478 102.78 1.99 -14.83
C THR A 478 103.52 0.75 -15.31
#